data_AF-A0AA38CT58-F1
#
_entry.id   AF-A0AA38CT58-F1
#
_cell.length_a   1.000
_cell.length_b   1.000
_cell.length_c   1.000
_cell.angle_alpha   90.00
_cell.angle_beta   90.00
_cell.angle_gamma   90.00
#
_symmetry.space_group_name_H-M   'P 1'
#
loop_
_entity.id
_entity.type
_entity.pdbx_description
1 polymer ?
#
loop_
_entity_poly.entity_id
_entity_poly.type
_entity_poly.pdbx_seq_one_letter_code
_entity_poly.pdbx_strand_id
1 'polypeptide(L)'
;MADEDIDVDLADLRTIANGLSDGAEALEGLSFPDGPDAGLVTPSITSLLGQLATSTGNVASSMAAASENVELSRSYYQRSDADESASFSEIERVMEPS
;
A
#
# COMPACT_ATOMS: atom_id res chain seq x y z
N MET A 1 31.30 -8.48 -7.28
CA MET A 1 30.18 -7.60 -6.88
C MET A 1 29.73 -8.16 -5.55
N ALA A 2 29.83 -7.38 -4.48
CA ALA A 2 29.31 -7.83 -3.19
C ALA A 2 27.79 -7.92 -3.35
N ASP A 3 27.21 -9.09 -3.03
CA ASP A 3 25.81 -9.16 -2.64
C ASP A 3 25.67 -8.23 -1.42
N GLU A 4 25.10 -7.05 -1.64
CA GLU A 4 24.41 -6.39 -0.53
C GLU A 4 23.15 -7.21 -0.33
N ASP A 5 23.16 -8.12 0.65
CA ASP A 5 21.94 -8.71 1.18
C ASP A 5 21.01 -7.56 1.52
N ILE A 6 19.97 -7.39 0.72
CA ILE A 6 18.96 -6.37 0.95
C ILE A 6 18.12 -6.87 2.13
N ASP A 7 18.52 -6.50 3.34
CA ASP A 7 17.73 -6.72 4.56
C ASP A 7 16.50 -5.81 4.50
N VAL A 8 15.38 -6.38 4.06
CA VAL A 8 14.11 -5.66 3.92
C VAL A 8 13.30 -5.80 5.20
N ASP A 9 13.00 -4.68 5.85
CA ASP A 9 12.09 -4.67 6.99
C ASP A 9 10.64 -4.92 6.53
N LEU A 10 10.19 -6.17 6.70
CA LEU A 10 8.83 -6.60 6.37
C LEU A 10 7.77 -5.91 7.24
N ALA A 11 8.10 -5.42 8.44
CA ALA A 11 7.18 -4.70 9.30
C ALA A 11 6.96 -3.27 8.79
N ASP A 12 8.01 -2.63 8.27
CA ASP A 12 7.91 -1.33 7.61
C ASP A 12 7.04 -1.42 6.35
N LEU A 13 7.27 -2.42 5.49
CA LEU A 13 6.42 -2.63 4.31
C LEU A 13 4.94 -2.83 4.68
N ARG A 14 4.67 -3.63 5.71
CA ARG A 14 3.29 -3.81 6.21
C ARG A 14 2.69 -2.50 6.71
N THR A 15 3.48 -1.70 7.43
CA THR A 15 3.04 -0.41 7.96
C THR A 15 2.70 0.56 6.83
N ILE A 16 3.52 0.60 5.79
CA ILE A 16 3.29 1.41 4.59
C ILE A 16 2.01 0.95 3.87
N ALA A 17 1.86 -0.35 3.63
CA ALA A 17 0.67 -0.87 2.95
C ALA A 17 -0.62 -0.58 3.70
N ASN A 18 -0.63 -0.79 5.02
CA ASN A 18 -1.78 -0.45 5.87
C ASN A 18 -2.09 1.04 5.81
N GLY A 19 -1.07 1.91 5.95
CA GLY A 19 -1.28 3.36 5.90
C GLY A 19 -1.83 3.86 4.56
N LEU A 20 -1.42 3.24 3.45
CA LEU A 20 -1.97 3.52 2.12
C LEU A 20 -3.42 3.01 1.98
N SER A 21 -3.72 1.82 2.50
CA SER A 21 -5.08 1.24 2.47
C SER A 21 -6.05 2.08 3.31
N ASP A 22 -5.68 2.37 4.56
CA ASP A 22 -6.49 3.18 5.48
C ASP A 22 -6.73 4.58 4.91
N GLY A 23 -5.71 5.17 4.29
CA GLY A 23 -5.84 6.47 3.62
C GLY A 23 -6.75 6.43 2.39
N ALA A 24 -6.72 5.35 1.60
CA ALA A 24 -7.63 5.16 0.48
C ALA A 24 -9.08 5.06 0.97
N GLU A 25 -9.34 4.22 1.99
CA GLU A 25 -10.66 4.07 2.59
C GLU A 25 -11.19 5.38 3.19
N ALA A 26 -10.34 6.14 3.86
CA ALA A 26 -10.70 7.45 4.42
C ALA A 26 -11.12 8.45 3.34
N LEU A 27 -10.44 8.43 2.18
CA LEU A 27 -10.76 9.29 1.05
C LEU A 27 -12.04 8.84 0.33
N GLU A 28 -12.26 7.54 0.15
CA GLU A 28 -13.51 6.99 -0.39
C GLU A 28 -14.71 7.24 0.51
N GLY A 29 -14.49 7.29 1.83
CA GLY A 29 -15.51 7.60 2.83
C GLY A 29 -15.95 9.07 2.85
N LEU A 30 -15.29 9.96 2.09
CA LEU A 30 -15.70 11.36 2.02
C LEU A 30 -17.03 11.49 1.28
N SER A 31 -18.02 12.05 1.98
CA SER A 31 -19.34 12.35 1.44
C SER A 31 -19.62 13.83 1.55
N PHE A 32 -20.18 14.40 0.48
CA PHE A 32 -20.64 15.78 0.44
C PHE A 32 -22.15 15.83 0.24
N PRO A 33 -22.84 16.86 0.77
CA PRO A 33 -24.26 17.05 0.49
C PRO A 33 -24.49 17.26 -1.01
N ASP A 34 -25.52 16.61 -1.56
CA ASP A 34 -25.97 16.87 -2.93
C ASP A 34 -26.56 18.28 -3.02
N GLY A 35 -25.90 19.16 -3.76
CA GLY A 35 -26.41 20.50 -4.07
C GLY A 35 -26.55 21.38 -2.83
N PRO A 36 -25.44 21.82 -2.20
CA PRO A 36 -25.50 22.71 -1.05
C PRO A 36 -26.28 23.99 -1.42
N ASP A 37 -27.26 24.36 -0.59
CA ASP A 37 -28.00 25.60 -0.79
C ASP A 37 -27.15 26.80 -0.38
N ALA A 38 -26.49 27.38 -1.39
CA ALA A 38 -25.70 28.59 -1.27
C ALA A 38 -26.29 29.73 -2.13
N GLY A 39 -27.59 29.66 -2.47
CA GLY A 39 -28.25 30.62 -3.32
C GLY A 39 -27.60 30.72 -4.71
N LEU A 40 -27.20 31.94 -5.11
CA LEU A 40 -26.68 32.22 -6.46
C LEU A 40 -25.38 31.47 -6.80
N VAL A 41 -24.62 31.02 -5.80
CA VAL A 41 -23.34 30.31 -6.01
C VAL A 41 -23.48 28.79 -5.95
N THR A 42 -24.67 28.25 -5.69
CA THR A 42 -24.93 26.80 -5.67
C THR A 42 -24.34 26.06 -6.88
N PRO A 43 -24.52 26.51 -8.14
CA PRO A 43 -23.96 25.80 -9.29
C PRO A 43 -22.43 25.70 -9.26
N SER A 44 -21.74 26.76 -8.82
CA SER A 44 -20.29 26.79 -8.73
C SER A 44 -19.78 25.86 -7.63
N ILE A 45 -20.42 25.85 -6.46
CA ILE A 45 -20.05 24.95 -5.36
C ILE A 45 -20.28 23.49 -5.77
N THR A 46 -21.43 23.17 -6.37
CA THR A 46 -21.71 21.82 -6.87
C THR A 46 -20.66 21.35 -7.88
N SER A 47 -20.22 22.22 -8.79
CA SER A 47 -19.15 21.89 -9.75
C SER A 47 -17.81 21.62 -9.05
N LEU A 48 -17.43 22.45 -8.08
CA LEU A 48 -16.20 22.26 -7.30
C LEU A 48 -16.24 20.97 -6.48
N LEU A 49 -17.38 20.64 -5.86
CA LEU A 49 -17.56 19.38 -5.12
C LEU A 49 -17.45 18.17 -6.05
N GLY A 50 -18.00 18.22 -7.26
CA GLY A 50 -17.85 17.14 -8.24
C GLY A 50 -16.41 16.95 -8.70
N GLN A 51 -15.68 18.04 -8.92
CA GLN A 51 -14.24 17.98 -9.24
C GLN A 51 -13.42 17.41 -8.08
N LEU A 52 -13.72 17.84 -6.86
CA LEU A 52 -13.08 17.34 -5.65
C LEU A 52 -13.35 15.84 -5.48
N ALA A 53 -14.60 15.39 -5.60
CA ALA A 53 -14.96 13.98 -5.50
C ALA A 53 -14.20 13.13 -6.53
N THR A 54 -14.09 13.60 -7.78
CA THR A 54 -13.34 12.92 -8.83
C THR A 54 -11.84 12.86 -8.50
N SER A 55 -11.26 13.99 -8.09
CA SER A 55 -9.84 14.05 -7.72
C SER A 55 -9.51 13.13 -6.56
N THR A 56 -10.35 13.13 -5.53
CA THR A 56 -10.17 12.30 -4.35
C THR A 56 -10.32 10.81 -4.68
N GLY A 57 -11.29 10.44 -5.51
CA GLY A 57 -11.43 9.05 -5.99
C GLY A 57 -10.19 8.55 -6.75
N ASN A 58 -9.58 9.40 -7.59
CA ASN A 58 -8.34 9.03 -8.30
C ASN A 58 -7.16 8.83 -7.33
N VAL A 59 -7.04 9.69 -6.31
CA VAL A 59 -6.00 9.56 -5.28
C VAL A 59 -6.22 8.29 -4.47
N ALA A 60 -7.44 8.02 -4.02
CA ALA A 60 -7.78 6.82 -3.27
C ALA A 60 -7.46 5.55 -4.06
N SER A 61 -7.87 5.48 -5.34
CA SER A 61 -7.55 4.35 -6.22
C SER A 61 -6.04 4.15 -6.38
N SER A 62 -5.28 5.24 -6.51
CA SER A 62 -3.82 5.16 -6.62
C SER A 62 -3.17 4.68 -5.32
N MET A 63 -3.70 5.09 -4.16
CA MET A 63 -3.23 4.64 -2.85
C MET A 63 -3.53 3.16 -2.62
N ALA A 64 -4.73 2.69 -2.99
CA ALA A 64 -5.09 1.28 -2.92
C ALA A 64 -4.16 0.42 -3.79
N ALA A 65 -3.93 0.82 -5.05
CA ALA A 65 -3.00 0.11 -5.93
C ALA A 65 -1.55 0.12 -5.41
N ALA A 66 -1.11 1.21 -4.77
CA ALA A 66 0.20 1.27 -4.14
C ALA A 66 0.29 0.33 -2.92
N SER A 67 -0.75 0.27 -2.09
CA SER A 67 -0.85 -0.66 -0.96
C SER A 67 -0.71 -2.11 -1.43
N GLU A 68 -1.45 -2.51 -2.46
CA GLU A 68 -1.38 -3.86 -3.05
C GLU A 68 0.04 -4.21 -3.54
N ASN A 69 0.71 -3.27 -4.21
CA ASN A 69 2.08 -3.49 -4.69
C ASN A 69 3.09 -3.64 -3.54
N VAL A 70 2.90 -2.90 -2.45
CA VAL A 70 3.76 -3.00 -1.26
C VAL A 70 3.54 -4.33 -0.54
N GLU A 71 2.30 -4.80 -0.36
CA GLU A 71 2.03 -6.13 0.19
C GLU A 71 2.58 -7.25 -0.70
N LEU A 72 2.45 -7.10 -2.02
CA LEU A 72 3.04 -8.05 -2.96
C LEU A 72 4.56 -8.12 -2.80
N SER A 73 5.23 -6.96 -2.73
CA SER A 73 6.67 -6.88 -2.50
C SER A 73 7.06 -7.53 -1.17
N ARG A 74 6.32 -7.23 -0.09
CA ARG A 74 6.49 -7.85 1.23
C ARG A 74 6.40 -9.37 1.15
N SER A 75 5.44 -9.90 0.39
CA SER A 75 5.24 -11.34 0.21
C SER A 75 6.39 -11.99 -0.57
N TYR A 76 7.02 -11.27 -1.51
CA TYR A 76 8.19 -11.77 -2.23
C TYR A 76 9.42 -11.86 -1.32
N TYR A 77 9.72 -10.80 -0.56
CA TYR A 77 10.84 -10.81 0.38
C TYR A 77 10.66 -11.88 1.46
N GLN A 78 9.46 -12.00 2.04
CA GLN A 78 9.17 -13.04 3.03
C GLN A 78 9.41 -14.47 2.50
N ARG A 79 9.15 -14.71 1.20
CA ARG A 79 9.41 -16.00 0.57
C ARG A 79 10.89 -16.20 0.27
N SER A 80 11.59 -15.16 -0.18
CA SER A 80 13.05 -15.20 -0.42
C SER A 80 13.78 -15.59 0.86
N ASP A 81 13.49 -14.91 1.98
CA ASP A 81 14.12 -15.19 3.27
C ASP A 81 13.85 -16.62 3.74
N ALA A 82 12.63 -17.12 3.50
CA ALA A 82 12.25 -18.49 3.86
C ALA A 82 13.01 -19.52 3.02
N ASP A 83 13.11 -19.33 1.71
CA ASP A 83 13.82 -20.22 0.79
C ASP A 83 15.33 -20.23 1.09
N GLU A 84 15.92 -19.07 1.39
CA GLU A 84 17.31 -18.96 1.82
C GLU A 84 17.56 -19.68 3.15
N SER A 85 16.70 -19.48 4.15
CA SER A 85 16.82 -20.16 5.45
C SER A 85 16.76 -21.70 5.34
N ALA A 86 15.90 -22.21 4.44
CA ALA A 86 15.79 -23.64 4.17
C ALA A 86 17.06 -24.18 3.48
N SER A 87 17.59 -23.44 2.50
CA SER A 87 18.84 -23.78 1.81
C SER A 87 20.03 -23.86 2.78
N PHE A 88 20.17 -22.88 3.67
CA PHE A 88 21.23 -22.88 4.70
C PHE A 88 21.11 -24.05 5.67
N SER A 89 19.88 -24.37 6.13
CA SER A 89 19.64 -25.51 7.03
C SER A 89 20.02 -26.84 6.38
N GLU A 90 19.80 -26.99 5.07
CA GLU A 90 20.20 -28.18 4.33
C GLU A 90 21.73 -28.31 4.22
N ILE A 91 22.42 -27.20 3.97
CA ILE A 91 23.89 -27.15 3.94
C ILE A 91 24.49 -27.50 5.30
N GLU A 92 23.97 -26.94 6.40
CA GLU A 92 24.45 -27.20 7.76
C GLU A 92 24.35 -28.69 8.12
N ARG A 93 23.21 -29.31 7.80
CA ARG A 93 22.99 -30.76 7.98
C ARG A 93 23.99 -31.63 7.21
N VAL A 94 24.46 -31.19 6.04
CA VAL A 94 25.47 -31.92 5.25
C VAL A 94 26.88 -31.71 5.82
N MET A 95 27.15 -30.57 6.46
CA MET A 95 28.46 -30.23 7.02
C MET A 95 28.66 -30.72 8.45
N GLU A 96 27.61 -31.00 9.22
CA GLU A 96 27.74 -31.60 10.56
C GLU A 96 28.28 -33.04 10.47
N PRO A 97 29.49 -33.32 11.00
CA PRO A 97 30.06 -34.66 10.98
C PRO A 97 29.30 -35.57 11.97
N SER A 98 29.00 -36.78 11.51
CA SER A 98 28.38 -37.87 12.28
C SER A 98 29.11 -38.20 13.59
#